data_AF-A0A6H1KIY0-F1
#
_entry.id   AF-A0A6H1KIY0-F1
#
_cell.length_a   1.000
_cell.length_b   1.000
_cell.length_c   1.000
_cell.angle_alpha   90.00
_cell.angle_beta   90.00
_cell.angle_gamma   90.00
#
_symmetry.space_group_name_H-M   'P 1'
#
loop_
_entity.id
_entity.type
_entity.pdbx_description
1 polymer ?
#
loop_
_entity_poly.entity_id
_entity_poly.type
_entity_poly.pdbx_seq_one_letter_code
_entity_poly.pdbx_strand_id
1 'polypeptide(L)'
;MEQPAAAAVALTLRSLPPAARPARGRRMDLLGQVLGTVGLVALAGGLNEAGSRGWSSPLVLSAFGLGGAALVAFTVVERALEVRATAGGRRAPLLPPSLFASGAFTTTAAVGLLISLGYYGMLFLSTLYFQQERGFSAAATGLALLPSVCMGLLAAPLFSWVSARTGPYVPMAAGLVLGTLGFLGWLLAGDRTPYPVLLFALVATGLGQTMAALAATAAIIDAAPASGAGIATAVFNVSRQTGSAAGVALFGTFATTAADFTAGLRLSAVIAAAAFATGTLLTLTTRRRTRN
;
A
#
# COMPACT_ATOMS: atom_id res chain seq x y z
N MET A 1 -3.74 20.04 -20.95
CA MET A 1 -3.14 18.91 -20.19
C MET A 1 -3.71 17.52 -20.57
N GLU A 2 -4.63 17.39 -21.53
CA GLU A 2 -5.32 16.11 -21.84
C GLU A 2 -4.65 15.22 -22.89
N GLN A 3 -3.70 15.76 -23.66
CA GLN A 3 -3.02 15.06 -24.75
C GLN A 3 -2.15 13.84 -24.35
N PRO A 4 -1.44 13.81 -23.20
CA PRO A 4 -0.62 12.65 -22.84
C PRO A 4 -1.47 11.43 -22.43
N ALA A 5 -2.65 11.65 -21.85
CA ALA A 5 -3.56 10.58 -21.46
C ALA A 5 -4.18 9.90 -22.69
N ALA A 6 -4.61 10.68 -23.68
CA ALA A 6 -5.14 10.15 -24.93
C ALA A 6 -4.08 9.33 -25.71
N ALA A 7 -2.84 9.81 -25.74
CA ALA A 7 -1.72 9.10 -26.36
C ALA A 7 -1.39 7.79 -25.64
N ALA A 8 -1.40 7.79 -24.29
CA ALA A 8 -1.18 6.60 -23.49
C ALA A 8 -2.30 5.56 -23.70
N VAL A 9 -3.56 5.98 -23.76
CA VAL A 9 -4.70 5.11 -24.05
C VAL A 9 -4.60 4.54 -25.48
N ALA A 10 -4.27 5.36 -26.47
CA ALA A 10 -4.12 4.92 -27.86
C ALA A 10 -2.98 3.90 -28.03
N LEU A 11 -1.83 4.14 -27.40
CA LEU A 11 -0.69 3.21 -27.41
C LEU A 11 -1.01 1.90 -26.69
N THR A 12 -1.75 1.97 -25.58
CA THR A 12 -2.19 0.79 -24.82
C THR A 12 -3.15 -0.05 -25.66
N LEU A 13 -4.14 0.56 -26.32
CA LEU A 13 -5.10 -0.13 -27.18
C LEU A 13 -4.46 -0.74 -28.43
N ARG A 14 -3.38 -0.15 -28.94
CA ARG A 14 -2.70 -0.59 -30.16
C ARG A 14 -1.66 -1.70 -29.91
N SER A 15 -1.07 -1.72 -28.73
CA SER A 15 0.03 -2.64 -28.38
C SER A 15 -0.42 -3.85 -27.55
N LEU A 16 -1.64 -3.84 -27.01
CA LEU A 16 -2.18 -5.00 -26.30
C LEU A 16 -2.55 -6.11 -27.29
N PRO A 17 -2.04 -7.35 -27.12
CA PRO A 17 -2.58 -8.50 -27.83
C PRO A 17 -4.08 -8.62 -27.53
N PRO A 18 -4.90 -9.19 -28.44
CA PRO A 18 -6.34 -9.34 -28.24
C PRO A 18 -6.59 -9.98 -26.87
N ALA A 19 -7.25 -9.24 -25.97
CA ALA A 19 -7.60 -9.76 -24.65
C ALA A 19 -8.26 -11.13 -24.84
N ALA A 20 -7.80 -12.15 -24.12
CA ALA A 20 -8.39 -13.47 -24.14
C ALA A 20 -9.91 -13.30 -24.01
N ARG A 21 -10.65 -13.73 -25.04
CA ARG A 21 -12.11 -13.50 -25.11
C ARG A 21 -12.70 -13.87 -23.76
N PRO A 22 -13.40 -12.96 -23.06
CA PRO A 22 -14.08 -13.33 -21.83
C PRO A 22 -14.95 -14.55 -22.15
N ALA A 23 -14.84 -15.61 -21.35
CA ALA A 23 -15.60 -16.82 -21.54
C ALA A 23 -17.06 -16.45 -21.84
N ARG A 24 -17.54 -16.81 -23.04
CA ARG A 24 -18.86 -16.42 -23.55
C ARG A 24 -19.91 -16.70 -22.46
N GLY A 25 -20.57 -15.64 -21.96
CA GLY A 25 -21.69 -15.75 -21.02
C GLY A 25 -21.52 -15.09 -19.65
N ARG A 26 -20.34 -14.55 -19.30
CA ARG A 26 -20.12 -13.89 -17.99
C ARG A 26 -20.67 -12.46 -18.00
N ARG A 27 -21.78 -12.21 -17.29
CA ARG A 27 -22.32 -10.85 -17.11
C ARG A 27 -21.55 -10.13 -16.00
N MET A 28 -21.19 -8.86 -16.27
CA MET A 28 -20.43 -7.97 -15.38
C MET A 28 -21.28 -7.58 -14.16
N ASP A 29 -20.67 -7.60 -12.97
CA ASP A 29 -21.31 -7.14 -11.74
C ASP A 29 -21.15 -5.62 -11.57
N LEU A 30 -22.11 -4.86 -12.10
CA LEU A 30 -22.13 -3.40 -11.98
C LEU A 30 -22.40 -2.94 -10.55
N LEU A 31 -23.18 -3.71 -9.77
CA LEU A 31 -23.52 -3.32 -8.40
C LEU A 31 -22.31 -3.43 -7.49
N GLY A 32 -21.58 -4.55 -7.55
CA GLY A 32 -20.33 -4.73 -6.81
C GLY A 32 -19.29 -3.67 -7.19
N GLN A 33 -19.17 -3.32 -8.48
CA GLN A 33 -18.28 -2.23 -8.92
C GLN A 33 -18.63 -0.90 -8.26
N VAL A 34 -19.89 -0.48 -8.33
CA VAL A 34 -20.34 0.78 -7.74
C VAL A 34 -20.13 0.79 -6.23
N LEU A 35 -20.53 -0.28 -5.53
CA LEU A 35 -20.38 -0.38 -4.08
C LEU A 35 -18.90 -0.37 -3.66
N GLY A 36 -18.04 -1.10 -4.36
CA GLY A 36 -16.60 -1.12 -4.11
C GLY A 36 -15.96 0.25 -4.37
N THR A 37 -16.28 0.90 -5.50
CA THR A 37 -15.77 2.23 -5.82
C THR A 37 -16.22 3.28 -4.81
N VAL A 38 -17.52 3.34 -4.49
CA VAL A 38 -18.07 4.27 -3.49
C VAL A 38 -17.43 4.02 -2.13
N GLY A 39 -17.30 2.76 -1.72
CA GLY A 39 -16.68 2.37 -0.47
C GLY A 39 -15.25 2.89 -0.34
N LEU A 40 -14.42 2.60 -1.35
CA LEU A 40 -13.01 2.98 -1.36
C LEU A 40 -12.81 4.50 -1.48
N VAL A 41 -13.59 5.18 -2.34
CA VAL A 41 -13.51 6.63 -2.51
C VAL A 41 -13.96 7.35 -1.23
N ALA A 42 -15.04 6.91 -0.59
CA ALA A 42 -15.52 7.50 0.65
C ALA A 42 -14.53 7.30 1.79
N LEU A 43 -13.94 6.11 1.96
CA LEU A 43 -12.92 5.87 2.98
C LEU A 43 -11.64 6.66 2.73
N ALA A 44 -11.12 6.64 1.50
CA ALA A 44 -9.90 7.36 1.15
C ALA A 44 -10.10 8.88 1.29
N GLY A 45 -11.25 9.40 0.84
CA GLY A 45 -11.63 10.80 1.00
C GLY A 45 -11.78 11.17 2.48
N GLY A 46 -12.43 10.32 3.28
CA GLY A 46 -12.55 10.51 4.73
C GLY A 46 -11.19 10.58 5.42
N LEU A 47 -10.26 9.67 5.09
CA LEU A 47 -8.88 9.70 5.61
C LEU A 47 -8.15 10.99 5.21
N ASN A 48 -8.26 11.40 3.94
CA ASN A 48 -7.58 12.61 3.46
C ASN A 48 -8.08 13.88 4.16
N GLU A 49 -9.39 13.98 4.41
CA GLU A 49 -9.98 15.12 5.12
C GLU A 49 -9.81 15.04 6.64
N ALA A 50 -9.59 13.85 7.22
CA ALA A 50 -9.45 13.68 8.66
C ALA A 50 -8.27 14.48 9.25
N GLY A 51 -7.16 14.57 8.52
CA GLY A 51 -5.98 15.31 8.95
C GLY A 51 -6.18 16.83 8.99
N SER A 52 -6.98 17.40 8.08
CA SER A 52 -7.18 18.85 7.97
C SER A 52 -8.43 19.34 8.70
N ARG A 53 -9.53 18.57 8.66
CA ARG A 53 -10.83 18.91 9.26
C ARG A 53 -11.05 18.31 10.64
N GLY A 54 -10.17 17.41 11.06
CA GLY A 54 -10.29 16.66 12.31
C GLY A 54 -11.16 15.41 12.17
N TRP A 55 -10.81 14.40 12.97
CA TRP A 55 -11.43 13.08 12.97
C TRP A 55 -12.90 13.07 13.40
N SER A 56 -13.35 14.08 14.14
CA SER A 56 -14.73 14.23 14.61
C SER A 56 -15.61 15.07 13.68
N SER A 57 -15.08 15.54 12.55
CA SER A 57 -15.85 16.32 11.57
C SER A 57 -17.03 15.49 11.04
N PRO A 58 -18.26 16.05 10.98
CA PRO A 58 -19.41 15.34 10.41
C PRO A 58 -19.16 14.82 8.99
N LEU A 59 -18.39 15.55 8.19
CA LEU A 59 -18.00 15.12 6.85
C LEU A 59 -17.14 13.85 6.90
N VAL A 60 -16.10 13.83 7.74
CA VAL A 60 -15.18 12.70 7.90
C VAL A 60 -15.93 11.47 8.43
N LEU A 61 -16.77 11.65 9.45
CA LEU A 61 -17.58 10.57 10.00
C LEU A 61 -18.61 10.05 8.99
N SER A 62 -19.26 10.93 8.21
CA SER A 62 -20.19 10.52 7.16
C SER A 62 -19.48 9.76 6.03
N ALA A 63 -18.26 10.16 5.68
CA ALA A 63 -17.44 9.47 4.69
C ALA A 63 -17.02 8.07 5.17
N PHE A 64 -16.63 7.93 6.44
CA PHE A 64 -16.37 6.62 7.04
C PHE A 64 -17.62 5.76 7.18
N GLY A 65 -18.75 6.34 7.57
CA GLY A 65 -20.03 5.64 7.65
C GLY A 65 -20.49 5.13 6.28
N LEU A 66 -20.47 6.00 5.26
CA LEU A 66 -20.80 5.64 3.88
C LEU A 66 -19.84 4.59 3.33
N GLY A 67 -18.54 4.79 3.55
CA GLY A 67 -17.49 3.89 3.10
C GLY A 67 -17.63 2.49 3.71
N GLY A 68 -17.81 2.43 5.02
CA GLY A 68 -18.04 1.19 5.76
C GLY A 68 -19.32 0.49 5.31
N ALA A 69 -20.44 1.22 5.21
CA ALA A 69 -21.71 0.66 4.74
C ALA A 69 -21.62 0.12 3.31
N ALA A 70 -20.97 0.84 2.40
CA ALA A 70 -20.78 0.42 1.01
C ALA A 70 -19.88 -0.82 0.90
N LEU A 71 -18.81 -0.91 1.70
CA LEU A 71 -17.96 -2.11 1.73
C LEU A 71 -18.66 -3.32 2.37
N VAL A 72 -19.46 -3.12 3.41
CA VAL A 72 -20.29 -4.20 3.98
C VAL A 72 -21.28 -4.69 2.93
N ALA A 73 -22.00 -3.78 2.27
CA ALA A 73 -22.92 -4.13 1.18
C ALA A 73 -22.19 -4.85 0.04
N PHE A 74 -21.00 -4.38 -0.35
CA PHE A 74 -20.15 -5.04 -1.34
C PHE A 74 -19.83 -6.48 -0.95
N THR A 75 -19.38 -6.73 0.29
CA THR A 75 -19.06 -8.09 0.75
C THR A 75 -20.27 -9.02 0.75
N VAL A 76 -21.46 -8.51 1.10
CA VAL A 76 -22.71 -9.28 1.08
C VAL A 76 -23.11 -9.62 -0.36
N VAL A 77 -23.02 -8.65 -1.29
CA VAL A 77 -23.32 -8.84 -2.71
C VAL A 77 -22.36 -9.86 -3.33
N GLU A 78 -21.06 -9.72 -3.11
CA GLU A 78 -20.03 -10.62 -3.63
C GLU A 78 -20.20 -12.05 -3.11
N ARG A 79 -20.48 -12.23 -1.81
CA ARG A 79 -20.79 -13.56 -1.23
C ARG A 79 -22.04 -14.17 -1.86
N ALA A 80 -23.10 -13.39 -2.01
CA ALA A 80 -24.33 -13.87 -2.64
C ALA A 80 -24.12 -14.27 -4.10
N LEU A 81 -23.28 -13.53 -4.84
CA LEU A 81 -22.92 -13.83 -6.21
C LEU A 81 -22.04 -15.08 -6.31
N GLU A 82 -21.11 -15.29 -5.38
CA GLU A 82 -20.28 -16.49 -5.31
C GLU A 82 -21.13 -17.76 -5.11
N VAL A 83 -22.05 -17.74 -4.13
CA VAL A 83 -22.97 -18.86 -3.87
C VAL A 83 -23.84 -19.16 -5.10
N ARG A 84 -24.34 -18.11 -5.78
CA ARG A 84 -25.14 -18.26 -7.00
C ARG A 84 -24.32 -18.78 -8.17
N ALA A 85 -23.06 -18.38 -8.29
CA ALA A 85 -22.17 -18.85 -9.34
C ALA A 85 -21.89 -20.37 -9.19
N THR A 86 -21.67 -20.86 -7.97
CA THR A 86 -21.55 -22.31 -7.69
C THR A 86 -22.84 -23.09 -7.97
N ALA A 87 -24.00 -22.45 -7.93
CA ALA A 87 -25.30 -23.06 -8.26
C ALA A 87 -25.71 -22.93 -9.75
N GLY A 88 -24.78 -22.56 -10.64
CA GLY A 88 -25.05 -22.42 -12.09
C GLY A 88 -25.45 -21.00 -12.55
N GLY A 89 -25.28 -19.99 -11.69
CA GLY A 89 -25.57 -18.59 -12.00
C GLY A 89 -24.66 -17.99 -13.08
N ARG A 90 -25.23 -17.14 -13.95
CA ARG A 90 -24.53 -16.50 -15.10
C ARG A 90 -23.71 -15.24 -14.74
N ARG A 91 -23.74 -14.79 -13.48
CA ARG A 91 -23.00 -13.63 -12.98
C ARG A 91 -21.81 -14.12 -12.16
N ALA A 92 -20.62 -13.60 -12.44
CA ALA A 92 -19.44 -13.91 -11.66
C ALA A 92 -19.17 -12.79 -10.65
N PRO A 93 -18.79 -13.11 -9.40
CA PRO A 93 -18.31 -12.13 -8.44
C PRO A 93 -17.11 -11.36 -9.00
N LEU A 94 -17.03 -10.07 -8.68
CA LEU A 94 -15.88 -9.23 -9.05
C LEU A 94 -14.65 -9.61 -8.23
N LEU A 95 -14.85 -9.90 -6.94
CA LEU A 95 -13.83 -10.29 -5.99
C LEU A 95 -14.36 -11.48 -5.18
N PRO A 96 -14.20 -12.71 -5.68
CA PRO A 96 -14.65 -13.91 -4.97
C PRO A 96 -14.10 -13.91 -3.53
N PRO A 97 -14.96 -13.88 -2.50
CA PRO A 97 -14.53 -13.92 -1.11
C PRO A 97 -13.60 -15.10 -0.77
N SER A 98 -13.74 -16.22 -1.49
CA SER A 98 -12.82 -17.36 -1.41
C SER A 98 -11.35 -17.03 -1.72
N LEU A 99 -11.05 -15.96 -2.46
CA LEU A 99 -9.67 -15.52 -2.67
C LEU A 99 -8.98 -15.13 -1.36
N PHE A 100 -9.72 -14.56 -0.41
CA PHE A 100 -9.20 -14.21 0.92
C PHE A 100 -9.03 -15.42 1.84
N ALA A 101 -9.56 -16.59 1.47
CA ALA A 101 -9.24 -17.84 2.16
C ALA A 101 -7.79 -18.29 1.91
N SER A 102 -7.16 -17.83 0.81
CA SER A 102 -5.74 -18.03 0.57
C SER A 102 -4.93 -17.18 1.56
N GLY A 103 -4.21 -17.85 2.46
CA GLY A 103 -3.30 -17.17 3.40
C GLY A 103 -2.24 -16.34 2.69
N ALA A 104 -1.79 -16.74 1.49
CA ALA A 104 -0.83 -15.99 0.69
C ALA A 104 -1.43 -14.69 0.12
N PHE A 105 -2.67 -14.74 -0.36
CA PHE A 105 -3.38 -13.57 -0.89
C PHE A 105 -3.62 -12.53 0.21
N THR A 106 -4.22 -12.97 1.32
CA THR A 106 -4.55 -12.10 2.45
C THR A 106 -3.30 -11.50 3.09
N THR A 107 -2.24 -12.29 3.22
CA THR A 107 -0.94 -11.79 3.71
C THR A 107 -0.36 -10.74 2.79
N THR A 108 -0.31 -10.98 1.48
CA THR A 108 0.29 -10.03 0.54
C THR A 108 -0.51 -8.73 0.47
N ALA A 109 -1.84 -8.80 0.52
CA ALA A 109 -2.70 -7.62 0.62
C ALA A 109 -2.44 -6.82 1.92
N ALA A 110 -2.33 -7.51 3.07
CA ALA A 110 -2.02 -6.88 4.35
C ALA A 110 -0.62 -6.24 4.37
N VAL A 111 0.38 -6.93 3.84
CA VAL A 111 1.74 -6.41 3.70
C VAL A 111 1.76 -5.16 2.82
N GLY A 112 1.03 -5.14 1.70
CA GLY A 112 0.90 -3.96 0.85
C GLY A 112 0.35 -2.73 1.59
N LEU A 113 -0.67 -2.93 2.42
CA LEU A 113 -1.24 -1.89 3.28
C LEU A 113 -0.21 -1.39 4.31
N LEU A 114 0.42 -2.30 5.05
CA LEU A 114 1.39 -1.97 6.11
C LEU A 114 2.61 -1.23 5.57
N ILE A 115 3.17 -1.69 4.43
CA ILE A 115 4.29 -1.03 3.77
C ILE A 115 3.92 0.41 3.39
N SER A 116 2.75 0.58 2.80
CA SER A 116 2.32 1.88 2.28
C SER A 116 1.97 2.85 3.41
N LEU A 117 1.36 2.36 4.48
CA LEU A 117 1.10 3.13 5.70
C LEU A 117 2.39 3.66 6.30
N GLY A 118 3.36 2.79 6.57
CA GLY A 118 4.62 3.19 7.19
C GLY A 118 5.42 4.15 6.32
N TYR A 119 5.61 3.80 5.04
CA TYR A 119 6.50 4.56 4.15
C TYR A 119 5.91 5.91 3.74
N TYR A 120 4.68 5.96 3.21
CA TYR A 120 4.14 7.23 2.71
C TYR A 120 3.76 8.18 3.84
N GLY A 121 3.32 7.67 4.99
CA GLY A 121 3.14 8.49 6.19
C GLY A 121 4.46 9.11 6.65
N MET A 122 5.53 8.31 6.74
CA MET A 122 6.84 8.84 7.15
C MET A 122 7.48 9.72 6.08
N LEU A 123 7.25 9.47 4.79
CA LEU A 123 7.71 10.34 3.71
C LEU A 123 7.08 11.73 3.81
N PHE A 124 5.78 11.78 4.14
CA PHE A 124 5.08 13.03 4.42
C PHE A 124 5.68 13.74 5.63
N LEU A 125 5.83 13.05 6.77
CA LEU A 125 6.40 13.68 7.97
C LEU A 125 7.87 14.08 7.82
N SER A 126 8.68 13.29 7.13
CA SER A 126 10.08 13.67 6.87
C SER A 126 10.17 14.90 5.98
N THR A 127 9.24 15.07 5.04
CA THR A 127 9.10 16.33 4.27
C THR A 127 8.82 17.51 5.19
N LEU A 128 7.83 17.38 6.08
CA LEU A 128 7.49 18.44 7.05
C LEU A 128 8.66 18.70 8.02
N TYR A 129 9.33 17.67 8.50
CA TYR A 129 10.50 17.78 9.37
C TYR A 129 11.61 18.62 8.71
N PHE A 130 11.96 18.32 7.46
CA PHE A 130 13.01 19.08 6.78
C PHE A 130 12.60 20.54 6.53
N GLN A 131 11.34 20.81 6.21
CA GLN A 131 10.89 22.17 5.92
C GLN A 131 10.63 23.01 7.18
N GLN A 132 9.88 22.46 8.14
CA GLN A 132 9.40 23.18 9.33
C GLN A 132 10.44 23.19 10.45
N GLU A 133 11.05 22.04 10.77
CA GLU A 133 12.03 21.94 11.86
C GLU A 133 13.45 22.31 11.41
N ARG A 134 13.84 21.92 10.18
CA ARG A 134 15.19 22.17 9.67
C ARG A 134 15.30 23.39 8.74
N GLY A 135 14.18 24.04 8.42
CA GLY A 135 14.15 25.27 7.62
C GLY A 135 14.59 25.10 6.16
N PHE A 136 14.55 23.88 5.62
CA PHE A 136 14.94 23.64 4.22
C PHE A 136 13.88 24.22 3.28
N SER A 137 14.34 24.76 2.15
CA SER A 137 13.43 25.09 1.04
C SER A 137 12.85 23.82 0.42
N ALA A 138 11.71 23.92 -0.28
CA ALA A 138 11.08 22.78 -0.94
C ALA A 138 12.05 22.03 -1.89
N ALA A 139 12.89 22.76 -2.63
CA ALA A 139 13.92 22.16 -3.49
C ALA A 139 15.00 21.42 -2.68
N ALA A 140 15.48 22.01 -1.58
CA ALA A 140 16.46 21.37 -0.70
C ALA A 140 15.88 20.13 0.00
N THR A 141 14.62 20.16 0.41
CA THR A 141 13.92 18.99 0.96
C THR A 141 13.81 17.87 -0.08
N GLY A 142 13.48 18.19 -1.33
CA GLY A 142 13.45 17.22 -2.42
C GLY A 142 14.81 16.54 -2.60
N LEU A 143 15.91 17.30 -2.59
CA LEU A 143 17.27 16.77 -2.66
C LEU A 143 17.65 15.93 -1.42
N ALA A 144 17.21 16.34 -0.23
CA ALA A 144 17.45 15.61 1.01
C ALA A 144 16.73 14.24 1.04
N LEU A 145 15.53 14.16 0.46
CA LEU A 145 14.76 12.91 0.39
C LEU A 145 15.14 12.03 -0.81
N LEU A 146 15.83 12.59 -1.80
CA LEU A 146 16.25 11.92 -3.03
C LEU A 146 16.93 10.56 -2.79
N PRO A 147 17.85 10.40 -1.82
CA PRO A 147 18.49 9.11 -1.56
C PRO A 147 17.49 7.99 -1.29
N SER A 148 16.41 8.25 -0.54
CA SER A 148 15.37 7.24 -0.26
C SER A 148 14.71 6.75 -1.54
N VAL A 149 14.40 7.66 -2.47
CA VAL A 149 13.73 7.32 -3.74
C VAL A 149 14.70 6.61 -4.69
N CYS A 150 15.95 7.10 -4.76
CA CYS A 150 16.99 6.52 -5.63
C CYS A 150 17.37 5.08 -5.24
N MET A 151 17.12 4.66 -3.99
CA MET A 151 17.33 3.27 -3.60
C MET A 151 16.52 2.27 -4.43
N GLY A 152 15.44 2.70 -5.09
CA GLY A 152 14.70 1.85 -6.02
C GLY A 152 15.54 1.33 -7.20
N LEU A 153 16.54 2.12 -7.65
CA LEU A 153 17.47 1.73 -8.71
C LEU A 153 18.36 0.56 -8.29
N LEU A 154 18.67 0.45 -6.99
CA LEU A 154 19.45 -0.64 -6.41
C LEU A 154 18.55 -1.82 -6.02
N ALA A 155 17.33 -1.52 -5.57
CA ALA A 155 16.37 -2.53 -5.12
C ALA A 155 15.97 -3.49 -6.25
N ALA A 156 15.78 -2.99 -7.47
CA ALA A 156 15.36 -3.80 -8.61
C ALA A 156 16.36 -4.92 -9.00
N PRO A 157 17.65 -4.64 -9.29
CA PRO A 157 18.61 -5.70 -9.60
C PRO A 157 18.85 -6.63 -8.41
N LEU A 158 18.86 -6.09 -7.18
CA LEU A 158 19.01 -6.89 -5.97
C LEU A 158 17.84 -7.87 -5.80
N PHE A 159 16.61 -7.38 -5.98
CA PHE A 159 15.41 -8.19 -5.96
C PHE A 159 15.48 -9.29 -7.02
N SER A 160 15.77 -8.96 -8.27
CA SER A 160 15.87 -9.94 -9.36
C SER A 160 16.88 -11.04 -9.06
N TRP A 161 18.06 -10.68 -8.55
CA TRP A 161 19.11 -11.64 -8.20
C TRP A 161 18.73 -12.55 -7.01
N VAL A 162 18.19 -11.98 -5.93
CA VAL A 162 17.81 -12.75 -4.73
C VAL A 162 16.60 -13.64 -5.01
N SER A 163 15.56 -13.09 -5.66
CA SER A 163 14.31 -13.79 -5.92
C SER A 163 14.47 -14.97 -6.86
N ALA A 164 15.36 -14.88 -7.86
CA ALA A 164 15.67 -15.98 -8.76
C ALA A 164 16.15 -17.25 -8.03
N ARG A 165 16.76 -17.10 -6.85
CA ARG A 165 17.30 -18.23 -6.06
C ARG A 165 16.42 -18.63 -4.88
N THR A 166 15.59 -17.71 -4.38
CA THR A 166 14.92 -17.88 -3.08
C THR A 166 13.41 -17.68 -3.12
N GLY A 167 12.85 -17.34 -4.27
CA GLY A 167 11.46 -16.91 -4.42
C GLY A 167 11.20 -15.51 -3.84
N PRO A 168 9.94 -15.05 -3.83
CA PRO A 168 9.61 -13.67 -3.45
C PRO A 168 9.60 -13.43 -1.93
N TYR A 169 9.32 -14.43 -1.10
CA TYR A 169 9.13 -14.22 0.34
C TYR A 169 10.41 -13.86 1.11
N VAL A 170 11.57 -14.34 0.68
CA VAL A 170 12.86 -14.02 1.33
C VAL A 170 13.26 -12.54 1.11
N PRO A 171 13.33 -12.02 -0.12
CA PRO A 171 13.63 -10.60 -0.33
C PRO A 171 12.53 -9.70 0.26
N MET A 172 11.27 -10.16 0.31
CA MET A 172 10.20 -9.43 1.00
C MET A 172 10.51 -9.24 2.49
N ALA A 173 10.80 -10.33 3.21
CA ALA A 173 11.11 -10.29 4.63
C ALA A 173 12.37 -9.46 4.91
N ALA A 174 13.41 -9.61 4.09
CA ALA A 174 14.65 -8.84 4.20
C ALA A 174 14.40 -7.33 4.02
N GLY A 175 13.58 -6.94 3.02
CA GLY A 175 13.21 -5.54 2.80
C GLY A 175 12.40 -4.97 3.96
N LEU A 176 11.46 -5.74 4.51
CA LEU A 176 10.67 -5.34 5.67
C LEU A 176 11.51 -5.18 6.93
N VAL A 177 12.47 -6.07 7.18
CA VAL A 177 13.42 -5.93 8.29
C VAL A 177 14.29 -4.69 8.11
N LEU A 178 14.85 -4.47 6.91
CA LEU A 178 15.65 -3.29 6.61
C LEU A 178 14.85 -1.99 6.79
N GLY A 179 13.61 -1.96 6.31
CA GLY A 179 12.72 -0.82 6.50
C GLY A 179 12.39 -0.59 7.98
N THR A 180 12.18 -1.65 8.76
CA THR A 180 12.00 -1.56 10.22
C THR A 180 13.19 -0.87 10.87
N LEU A 181 14.42 -1.29 10.54
CA LEU A 181 15.65 -0.67 11.05
C LEU A 181 15.77 0.80 10.61
N GLY A 182 15.39 1.10 9.36
CA GLY A 182 15.35 2.47 8.85
C GLY A 182 14.39 3.36 9.64
N PHE A 183 13.18 2.88 9.94
CA PHE A 183 12.23 3.62 10.78
C PHE A 183 12.70 3.77 12.22
N LEU A 184 13.34 2.75 12.81
CA LEU A 184 13.98 2.92 14.13
C LEU A 184 15.11 3.96 14.11
N GLY A 185 15.79 4.13 12.97
CA GLY A 185 16.79 5.19 12.78
C GLY A 185 16.19 6.61 12.91
N TRP A 186 14.91 6.80 12.56
CA TRP A 186 14.21 8.08 12.74
C TRP A 186 13.98 8.44 14.21
N LEU A 187 14.14 7.50 15.16
CA LEU A 187 14.07 7.82 16.58
C LEU A 187 15.19 8.78 17.03
N LEU A 188 16.29 8.81 16.28
CA LEU A 188 17.41 9.72 16.51
C LEU A 188 17.19 11.12 15.91
N ALA A 189 16.06 11.37 15.25
CA ALA A 189 15.75 12.67 14.68
C ALA A 189 15.50 13.73 15.77
N GLY A 190 15.87 14.96 15.47
CA GLY A 190 15.81 16.12 16.35
C GLY A 190 16.62 17.28 15.76
N ASP A 191 16.47 18.47 16.35
CA ASP A 191 16.93 19.74 15.76
C ASP A 191 18.41 19.75 15.39
N ARG A 192 19.24 19.07 16.18
CA ARG A 192 20.70 19.02 16.02
C ARG A 192 21.22 17.71 15.40
N THR A 193 20.33 16.82 14.96
CA THR A 193 20.75 15.54 14.41
C THR A 193 21.56 15.76 13.12
N PRO A 194 22.77 15.17 13.01
CA PRO A 194 23.56 15.26 11.80
C PRO A 194 22.85 14.60 10.63
N TYR A 195 22.88 15.25 9.46
CA TYR A 195 22.27 14.70 8.24
C TYR A 195 22.73 13.27 7.90
N PRO A 196 24.01 12.86 8.08
CA PRO A 196 24.43 11.49 7.83
C PRO A 196 23.65 10.42 8.61
N VAL A 197 23.17 10.73 9.82
CA VAL A 197 22.32 9.81 10.61
C VAL A 197 20.95 9.65 9.94
N LEU A 198 20.37 10.75 9.48
CA LEU A 198 19.09 10.74 8.75
C LEU A 198 19.23 10.08 7.38
N LEU A 199 20.38 10.24 6.72
CA LEU A 199 20.69 9.61 5.45
C LEU A 199 20.67 8.08 5.56
N PHE A 200 21.22 7.52 6.63
CA PHE A 200 21.12 6.08 6.89
C PHE A 200 19.66 5.62 7.03
N ALA A 201 18.86 6.35 7.81
CA ALA A 201 17.45 6.06 7.97
C ALA A 201 16.70 6.11 6.62
N LEU A 202 16.91 7.16 5.83
CA LEU A 202 16.33 7.35 4.49
C LEU A 202 16.69 6.22 3.52
N VAL A 203 17.98 5.88 3.45
CA VAL A 203 18.49 4.81 2.58
C VAL A 203 17.89 3.45 2.99
N ALA A 204 17.90 3.14 4.28
CA ALA A 204 17.33 1.89 4.79
C ALA A 204 15.81 1.81 4.54
N THR A 205 15.05 2.88 4.80
CA THR A 205 13.62 2.91 4.53
C THR A 205 13.31 2.80 3.04
N GLY A 206 14.03 3.52 2.18
CA GLY A 206 13.80 3.53 0.74
C GLY A 206 14.11 2.19 0.07
N LEU A 207 15.27 1.61 0.42
CA LEU A 207 15.67 0.29 -0.08
C LEU A 207 14.74 -0.80 0.46
N GLY A 208 14.47 -0.77 1.77
CA GLY A 208 13.60 -1.73 2.44
C GLY A 208 12.17 -1.73 1.87
N GLN A 209 11.58 -0.55 1.73
CA GLN A 209 10.26 -0.39 1.13
C GLN A 209 10.23 -0.89 -0.31
N THR A 210 11.18 -0.46 -1.15
CA THR A 210 11.13 -0.77 -2.58
C THR A 210 11.33 -2.26 -2.81
N MET A 211 12.29 -2.89 -2.11
CA MET A 211 12.51 -4.33 -2.20
C MET A 211 11.29 -5.12 -1.72
N ALA A 212 10.68 -4.72 -0.60
CA ALA A 212 9.47 -5.35 -0.09
C ALA A 212 8.28 -5.21 -1.04
N ALA A 213 8.10 -4.05 -1.68
CA ALA A 213 7.01 -3.82 -2.62
C ALA A 213 7.17 -4.61 -3.93
N LEU A 214 8.39 -4.69 -4.49
CA LEU A 214 8.67 -5.53 -5.65
C LEU A 214 8.38 -7.00 -5.34
N ALA A 215 8.86 -7.49 -4.20
CA ALA A 215 8.64 -8.86 -3.77
C ALA A 215 7.17 -9.16 -3.48
N ALA A 216 6.42 -8.23 -2.89
CA ALA A 216 4.99 -8.37 -2.67
C ALA A 216 4.20 -8.39 -3.99
N THR A 217 4.64 -7.61 -4.97
CA THR A 217 4.05 -7.63 -6.32
C THR A 217 4.30 -8.98 -7.01
N ALA A 218 5.49 -9.56 -6.88
CA ALA A 218 5.74 -10.90 -7.39
C ALA A 218 4.90 -11.96 -6.66
N ALA A 219 4.85 -11.91 -5.31
CA ALA A 219 4.09 -12.85 -4.51
C ALA A 219 2.57 -12.82 -4.79
N ILE A 220 1.99 -11.63 -5.05
CA ILE A 220 0.56 -11.53 -5.37
C ILE A 220 0.26 -12.13 -6.74
N ILE A 221 1.16 -11.95 -7.72
CA ILE A 221 1.01 -12.53 -9.05
C ILE A 221 1.13 -14.05 -8.97
N ASP A 222 2.14 -14.57 -8.25
CA ASP A 222 2.35 -16.00 -8.05
C ASP A 222 1.19 -16.68 -7.30
N ALA A 223 0.60 -15.98 -6.32
CA ALA A 223 -0.52 -16.51 -5.52
C ALA A 223 -1.88 -16.41 -6.23
N ALA A 224 -1.98 -15.66 -7.33
CA ALA A 224 -3.24 -15.45 -8.02
C ALA A 224 -3.61 -16.66 -8.91
N PRO A 225 -4.89 -17.08 -8.94
CA PRO A 225 -5.36 -18.05 -9.93
C PRO A 225 -5.12 -17.54 -11.36
N ALA A 226 -4.90 -18.44 -12.32
CA ALA A 226 -4.61 -18.10 -13.72
C ALA A 226 -5.65 -17.15 -14.38
N SER A 227 -6.89 -17.12 -13.87
CA SER A 227 -7.98 -16.23 -14.32
C SER A 227 -8.20 -14.99 -13.44
N GLY A 228 -7.40 -14.80 -12.38
CA GLY A 228 -7.63 -13.82 -11.31
C GLY A 228 -6.47 -12.86 -11.02
N ALA A 229 -5.36 -12.92 -11.76
CA ALA A 229 -4.19 -12.05 -11.55
C ALA A 229 -4.53 -10.54 -11.59
N GLY A 230 -5.46 -10.14 -12.48
CA GLY A 230 -5.94 -8.75 -12.55
C GLY A 230 -6.66 -8.30 -11.28
N ILE A 231 -7.53 -9.15 -10.73
CA ILE A 231 -8.27 -8.88 -9.48
C ILE A 231 -7.29 -8.83 -8.30
N ALA A 232 -6.35 -9.75 -8.25
CA ALA A 232 -5.34 -9.80 -7.19
C ALA A 232 -4.46 -8.54 -7.15
N THR A 233 -4.03 -8.09 -8.33
CA THR A 233 -3.27 -6.84 -8.49
C THR A 233 -4.11 -5.63 -8.11
N ALA A 234 -5.39 -5.61 -8.48
CA ALA A 234 -6.31 -4.53 -8.10
C ALA A 234 -6.46 -4.44 -6.57
N VAL A 235 -6.71 -5.56 -5.89
CA VAL A 235 -6.79 -5.60 -4.41
C VAL A 235 -5.48 -5.14 -3.79
N PHE A 236 -4.34 -5.61 -4.29
CA PHE A 236 -3.03 -5.19 -3.77
C PHE A 236 -2.82 -3.68 -3.90
N ASN A 237 -3.16 -3.08 -5.05
CA ASN A 237 -3.05 -1.64 -5.24
C ASN A 237 -4.03 -0.85 -4.36
N VAL A 238 -5.25 -1.33 -4.18
CA VAL A 238 -6.24 -0.74 -3.27
C VAL A 238 -5.73 -0.78 -1.82
N SER A 239 -5.20 -1.91 -1.37
CA SER A 239 -4.59 -2.05 -0.04
C SER A 239 -3.45 -1.07 0.15
N ARG A 240 -2.57 -0.93 -0.85
CA ARG A 240 -1.46 0.05 -0.81
C ARG A 240 -1.98 1.48 -0.72
N GLN A 241 -2.91 1.87 -1.59
CA GLN A 241 -3.46 3.23 -1.60
C GLN A 241 -4.16 3.58 -0.29
N THR A 242 -4.92 2.63 0.26
CA THR A 242 -5.58 2.76 1.56
C THR A 242 -4.54 2.95 2.67
N GLY A 243 -3.47 2.14 2.66
CA GLY A 243 -2.34 2.29 3.57
C GLY A 243 -1.71 3.67 3.48
N SER A 244 -1.40 4.15 2.28
CA SER A 244 -0.82 5.48 2.06
C SER A 244 -1.68 6.60 2.64
N ALA A 245 -2.98 6.60 2.34
CA ALA A 245 -3.91 7.60 2.85
C ALA A 245 -4.02 7.55 4.38
N ALA A 246 -4.10 6.34 4.95
CA ALA A 246 -4.16 6.15 6.40
C ALA A 246 -2.89 6.63 7.09
N GLY A 247 -1.71 6.30 6.54
CA GLY A 247 -0.42 6.72 7.08
C GLY A 247 -0.26 8.23 7.10
N VAL A 248 -0.57 8.91 5.99
CA VAL A 248 -0.48 10.38 5.89
C VAL A 248 -1.44 11.05 6.88
N ALA A 249 -2.69 10.58 6.96
CA ALA A 249 -3.69 11.14 7.86
C ALA A 249 -3.32 10.97 9.34
N LEU A 250 -2.96 9.75 9.74
CA LEU A 250 -2.60 9.43 11.12
C LEU A 250 -1.32 10.16 11.55
N PHE A 251 -0.28 10.08 10.74
CA PHE A 251 1.02 10.65 11.11
C PHE A 251 0.99 12.19 11.05
N GLY A 252 0.27 12.76 10.09
CA GLY A 252 0.00 14.20 10.07
C GLY A 252 -0.78 14.69 11.30
N THR A 253 -1.73 13.88 11.79
CA THR A 253 -2.41 14.17 13.06
C THR A 253 -1.40 14.19 14.21
N PHE A 254 -0.54 13.18 14.33
CA PHE A 254 0.47 13.13 15.40
C PHE A 254 1.44 14.30 15.38
N ALA A 255 1.80 14.84 14.21
CA ALA A 255 2.62 16.04 14.11
C ALA A 255 1.97 17.30 14.72
N THR A 256 0.65 17.32 14.85
CA THR A 256 -0.10 18.46 15.40
C THR A 256 -0.61 18.22 16.83
N THR A 257 -0.87 16.96 17.20
CA THR A 257 -1.47 16.62 18.50
C THR A 257 -0.45 16.12 19.54
N ALA A 258 0.76 15.75 19.14
CA ALA A 258 1.81 15.37 20.08
C ALA A 258 2.36 16.59 20.84
N ALA A 259 3.16 16.35 21.88
CA ALA A 259 3.75 17.42 22.70
C ALA A 259 4.60 18.40 21.88
N ASP A 260 5.32 17.88 20.90
CA ASP A 260 6.04 18.64 19.88
C ASP A 260 6.12 17.81 18.58
N PHE A 261 6.56 18.46 17.50
CA PHE A 261 6.66 17.83 16.18
C PHE A 261 7.60 16.61 16.21
N THR A 262 8.74 16.70 16.90
CA THR A 262 9.73 15.62 16.99
C THR A 262 9.16 14.40 17.73
N ALA A 263 8.36 14.60 18.77
CA ALA A 263 7.64 13.55 19.47
C ALA A 263 6.61 12.86 18.55
N GLY A 264 5.86 13.65 17.76
CA GLY A 264 4.95 13.13 16.73
C GLY A 264 5.66 12.32 15.65
N LEU A 265 6.83 12.80 15.19
CA LEU A 265 7.70 12.11 14.25
C LEU A 265 8.22 10.78 14.80
N ARG A 266 8.71 10.77 16.05
CA ARG A 266 9.21 9.55 16.70
C ARG A 266 8.10 8.53 16.94
N LEU A 267 6.92 8.97 17.37
CA LEU A 267 5.75 8.09 17.52
C LEU A 267 5.37 7.45 16.17
N SER A 268 5.32 8.25 15.11
CA SER A 268 5.04 7.79 13.76
C SER A 268 6.09 6.79 13.27
N ALA A 269 7.37 7.04 13.58
CA ALA A 269 8.46 6.13 13.27
C ALA A 269 8.33 4.78 14.00
N VAL A 270 7.92 4.77 15.28
CA VAL A 270 7.64 3.53 16.01
C VAL A 270 6.48 2.75 15.36
N ILE A 271 5.40 3.44 14.99
CA ILE A 271 4.24 2.80 14.34
C ILE A 271 4.63 2.25 12.96
N ALA A 272 5.40 2.99 12.17
CA ALA A 272 5.92 2.53 10.89
C ALA A 272 6.85 1.31 11.03
N ALA A 273 7.75 1.32 12.04
CA ALA A 273 8.60 0.19 12.37
C ALA A 273 7.78 -1.04 12.77
N ALA A 274 6.76 -0.86 13.61
CA ALA A 274 5.84 -1.93 14.03
C ALA A 274 5.04 -2.49 12.85
N ALA A 275 4.60 -1.63 11.91
CA ALA A 275 3.92 -2.06 10.69
C ALA A 275 4.82 -2.93 9.81
N PHE A 276 6.07 -2.54 9.60
CA PHE A 276 7.04 -3.31 8.83
C PHE A 276 7.42 -4.62 9.53
N ALA A 277 7.65 -4.59 10.85
CA ALA A 277 7.93 -5.78 11.65
C ALA A 277 6.76 -6.78 11.62
N THR A 278 5.53 -6.29 11.71
CA THR A 278 4.32 -7.11 11.55
C THR A 278 4.26 -7.71 10.16
N GLY A 279 4.57 -6.92 9.12
CA GLY A 279 4.73 -7.40 7.76
C GLY A 279 5.73 -8.56 7.68
N THR A 280 6.91 -8.42 8.30
CA THR A 280 7.93 -9.49 8.34
C THR A 280 7.37 -10.77 8.95
N LEU A 281 6.66 -10.68 10.08
CA LEU A 281 6.05 -11.85 10.73
C LEU A 281 5.01 -12.51 9.83
N LEU A 282 4.16 -11.74 9.15
CA LEU A 282 3.17 -12.26 8.20
C LEU A 282 3.84 -12.95 7.01
N THR A 283 4.90 -12.35 6.45
CA THR A 283 5.68 -12.94 5.35
C THR A 283 6.33 -14.26 5.76
N LEU A 284 6.94 -14.32 6.95
CA LEU A 284 7.63 -15.52 7.44
C LEU A 284 6.66 -16.66 7.77
N THR A 285 5.51 -16.35 8.38
CA THR A 285 4.48 -17.35 8.69
C THR A 285 3.85 -17.95 7.43
N THR A 286 3.61 -17.12 6.41
CA THR A 286 3.09 -17.56 5.11
C THR A 286 4.10 -18.44 4.37
N ARG A 287 5.38 -18.03 4.33
CA ARG A 287 6.45 -18.83 3.72
C ARG A 287 6.56 -20.23 4.31
N ARG A 288 6.36 -20.38 5.63
CA ARG A 288 6.37 -21.69 6.30
C ARG A 288 5.19 -22.55 5.84
N ARG A 289 4.00 -21.97 5.70
CA ARG A 289 2.80 -22.67 5.24
C ARG A 289 2.86 -23.13 3.79
N THR A 290 3.57 -22.40 2.93
CA THR A 290 3.72 -22.77 1.51
C THR A 290 4.81 -23.81 1.25
N ARG A 291 5.65 -24.11 2.26
CA ARG A 291 6.77 -25.07 2.14
C ARG A 291 6.46 -26.43 2.75
N ASN A 292 5.37 -26.52 3.53
CA ASN A 292 4.80 -27.75 4.09
C ASN A 292 3.65 -28.22 3.19
#